data_AF-X0CZ15-F1
#
_entry.id   AF-X0CZ15-F1
#
_cell.length_a   1.000
_cell.length_b   1.000
_cell.length_c   1.000
_cell.angle_alpha   90.00
_cell.angle_beta   90.00
_cell.angle_gamma   90.00
#
_symmetry.space_group_name_H-M   'P 1'
#
loop_
_entity.id
_entity.type
_entity.pdbx_description
1 polymer ?
#
loop_
_entity_poly.entity_id
_entity_poly.type
_entity_poly.pdbx_seq_one_letter_code
_entity_poly.pdbx_strand_id
1 'polypeptide(L)'
;MLPIVDTMCHTESQDTQSQQHAPKLANLSPELLRQIFGYFCLHCRGKQEYLTDNTEQLASNYCQDRQVLVSLCLVSRRFRDISQDILHHVFLWSIQKSLVEKSLPLFIRTIASQQHLASSTKAAIFYCSQVAPPIDFDHAHESFEQVAKVRGLKLSDVWDQRKDTSPYREAFLRGLILGKAKSPDATENIESHASTLPAELLFILLALLPKCSHLALDISAHQIYDQMQALKVLGVSSLPLRSLELRGAFDLKWLSSQLIPISSSLEALTLYKSLPLPEISSLKALHLRGFRLSPDQLAKILPSCTGSLKAFTYEATGVTSLHIDQLYNWQVQASDVVRHLEKHRKSLESLHLDLRIRAFMSRDTKIDPMPHLETFTALQELFLNSDAVYSTQSLEIPDEKSLTSFLPPSITSLTLVEPDFPPPPERLQKGLSGLANLRREQSRFPRLKRVTCDVKKIFDESHTKDLLSQVGIGLGYKEFPRSDWAYNRERLVTSPFISSLSIDDEDLPTAWL
;
A
#
# COMPACT_ATOMS: atom_id res chain seq x y z
N MET A 1 83.62 19.59 -29.86
CA MET A 1 82.44 19.75 -28.98
C MET A 1 81.65 18.45 -29.07
N LEU A 2 82.02 17.44 -28.26
CA LEU A 2 81.56 17.18 -26.88
C LEU A 2 80.10 16.64 -26.84
N PRO A 3 79.79 15.58 -26.06
CA PRO A 3 79.90 14.20 -26.54
C PRO A 3 78.76 13.26 -26.05
N ILE A 4 78.99 11.96 -26.26
CA ILE A 4 78.58 10.78 -25.46
C ILE A 4 77.46 9.89 -26.03
N VAL A 5 77.93 8.69 -26.36
CA VAL A 5 77.25 7.43 -26.69
C VAL A 5 76.43 6.97 -25.49
N ASP A 6 75.21 6.47 -25.70
CA ASP A 6 74.76 5.37 -24.86
C ASP A 6 73.88 4.35 -25.58
N THR A 7 74.00 3.14 -25.08
CA THR A 7 74.01 1.88 -25.83
C THR A 7 72.70 1.13 -25.64
N MET A 8 72.41 0.23 -26.57
CA MET A 8 71.37 -0.81 -26.55
C MET A 8 71.12 -1.41 -25.15
N CYS A 9 69.86 -1.66 -24.79
CA CYS A 9 69.23 -2.99 -24.78
C CYS A 9 67.89 -2.96 -24.05
N HIS A 10 67.02 -3.89 -24.44
CA HIS A 10 65.72 -4.16 -23.83
C HIS A 10 65.73 -4.14 -22.30
N THR A 11 64.81 -3.33 -21.74
CA THR A 11 64.29 -3.49 -20.38
C THR A 11 62.77 -3.47 -20.44
N GLU A 12 62.17 -4.50 -19.86
CA GLU A 12 60.76 -4.60 -19.53
C GLU A 12 60.31 -3.36 -18.75
N SER A 13 59.17 -2.76 -19.13
CA SER A 13 58.34 -2.02 -18.18
C SER A 13 56.90 -1.95 -18.67
N GLN A 14 56.08 -2.83 -18.08
CA GLN A 14 54.81 -2.50 -17.45
C GLN A 14 53.96 -1.41 -18.13
N ASP A 15 53.13 -1.81 -19.10
CA ASP A 15 51.79 -1.21 -19.22
C ASP A 15 50.81 -2.08 -18.44
N THR A 16 50.66 -1.73 -17.17
CA THR A 16 49.62 -2.20 -16.26
C THR A 16 48.24 -2.12 -16.93
N GLN A 17 47.75 -3.27 -17.37
CA GLN A 17 46.34 -3.52 -17.63
C GLN A 17 45.56 -3.42 -16.32
N SER A 18 45.16 -2.22 -15.93
CA SER A 18 44.04 -2.03 -15.01
C SER A 18 42.72 -2.08 -15.81
N GLN A 19 42.49 -3.21 -16.51
CA GLN A 19 41.13 -3.61 -16.84
C GLN A 19 40.47 -4.02 -15.53
N GLN A 20 39.80 -3.06 -14.88
CA GLN A 20 38.83 -3.37 -13.84
C GLN A 20 37.81 -4.34 -14.45
N HIS A 21 37.95 -5.63 -14.15
CA HIS A 21 36.98 -6.66 -14.51
C HIS A 21 35.68 -6.33 -13.79
N ALA A 22 34.80 -5.58 -14.45
CA ALA A 22 33.41 -5.51 -14.05
C ALA A 22 32.90 -6.96 -13.95
N PRO A 23 32.36 -7.39 -12.80
CA PRO A 23 31.93 -8.76 -12.64
C PRO A 23 30.85 -9.07 -13.69
N LYS A 24 31.13 -10.01 -14.60
CA LYS A 24 30.13 -10.50 -15.54
C LYS A 24 28.99 -11.09 -14.71
N LEU A 25 27.75 -10.76 -15.05
CA LEU A 25 26.55 -11.24 -14.35
C LEU A 25 26.55 -12.77 -14.17
N ALA A 26 27.13 -13.49 -15.14
CA ALA A 26 27.31 -14.94 -15.11
C ALA A 26 28.19 -15.47 -13.96
N ASN A 27 29.05 -14.64 -13.37
CA ASN A 27 30.00 -15.02 -12.32
C ASN A 27 29.50 -14.70 -10.91
N LEU A 28 28.38 -13.99 -10.76
CA LEU A 28 27.79 -13.67 -9.45
C LEU A 28 27.27 -14.94 -8.77
N SER A 29 27.15 -14.96 -7.43
CA SER A 29 26.54 -16.09 -6.72
C SER A 29 25.02 -16.18 -6.95
N PRO A 30 24.38 -17.35 -6.76
CA PRO A 30 22.92 -17.47 -6.87
C PRO A 30 22.17 -16.52 -5.92
N GLU A 31 22.72 -16.19 -4.76
CA GLU A 31 22.14 -15.29 -3.76
C GLU A 31 22.12 -13.86 -4.25
N LEU A 32 23.23 -13.39 -4.83
CA LEU A 32 23.32 -12.06 -5.43
C LEU A 32 22.41 -11.96 -6.66
N LEU A 33 22.35 -12.99 -7.49
CA LEU A 33 21.42 -13.05 -8.62
C LEU A 33 19.96 -13.02 -8.16
N ARG A 34 19.60 -13.73 -7.07
CA ARG A 34 18.25 -13.65 -6.48
C ARG A 34 17.91 -12.24 -6.00
N GLN A 35 18.85 -11.54 -5.36
CA GLN A 35 18.64 -10.16 -4.93
C GLN A 35 18.45 -9.23 -6.13
N ILE A 36 19.32 -9.34 -7.14
CA ILE A 36 19.26 -8.56 -8.38
C ILE A 36 17.94 -8.83 -9.12
N PHE A 37 17.56 -10.09 -9.32
CA PHE A 37 16.33 -10.44 -10.02
C PHE A 37 15.09 -10.10 -9.17
N GLY A 38 15.22 -10.15 -7.84
CA GLY A 38 14.21 -9.69 -6.90
C GLY A 38 13.87 -8.20 -7.08
N TYR A 39 14.80 -7.38 -7.57
CA TYR A 39 14.50 -6.01 -7.99
C TYR A 39 13.56 -5.93 -9.20
N PHE A 40 13.13 -7.01 -9.84
CA PHE A 40 12.05 -6.99 -10.85
C PHE A 40 10.74 -7.59 -10.30
N CYS A 41 10.70 -7.89 -9.01
CA CYS A 41 9.50 -8.43 -8.37
C CYS A 41 8.87 -7.38 -7.46
N LEU A 42 7.59 -7.10 -7.69
CA LEU A 42 6.82 -6.13 -6.91
C LEU A 42 6.84 -6.44 -5.40
N HIS A 43 6.82 -7.73 -5.02
CA HIS A 43 6.93 -8.16 -3.64
C HIS A 43 8.35 -7.99 -3.05
N CYS A 44 9.39 -8.31 -3.83
CA CYS A 44 10.76 -8.35 -3.29
C CYS A 44 11.44 -6.97 -3.22
N ARG A 45 10.92 -5.96 -3.94
CA ARG A 45 11.43 -4.57 -3.89
C ARG A 45 11.24 -3.88 -2.53
N GLY A 46 10.47 -4.46 -1.62
CA GLY A 46 10.23 -3.94 -0.27
C GLY A 46 8.81 -3.42 -0.08
N LYS A 47 8.57 -2.75 1.06
CA LYS A 47 7.24 -2.30 1.49
C LYS A 47 6.64 -1.28 0.51
N GLN A 48 5.78 -1.77 -0.37
CA GLN A 48 4.89 -0.95 -1.18
C GLN A 48 3.49 -1.52 -1.02
N GLU A 49 2.52 -0.65 -0.78
CA GLU A 49 1.11 -1.01 -0.84
C GLU A 49 0.77 -1.38 -2.28
N TYR A 50 -0.01 -2.45 -2.47
CA TYR A 50 -0.37 -2.90 -3.81
C TYR A 50 -1.54 -2.11 -4.36
N LEU A 51 -2.51 -1.73 -3.52
CA LEU A 51 -3.65 -0.94 -3.96
C LEU A 51 -3.28 0.54 -4.08
N THR A 52 -2.81 0.92 -5.27
CA THR A 52 -2.49 2.31 -5.62
C THR A 52 -3.57 2.95 -6.48
N ASP A 53 -3.69 4.27 -6.47
CA ASP A 53 -4.65 4.97 -7.34
C ASP A 53 -4.20 5.05 -8.81
N ASN A 54 -2.89 4.84 -9.08
CA ASN A 54 -2.37 4.72 -10.43
C ASN A 54 -2.19 3.24 -10.83
N THR A 55 -3.31 2.51 -10.87
CA THR A 55 -3.35 1.09 -11.23
C THR A 55 -2.72 0.82 -12.61
N GLU A 56 -2.87 1.74 -13.57
CA GLU A 56 -2.29 1.60 -14.90
C GLU A 56 -0.76 1.61 -14.88
N GLN A 57 -0.17 2.59 -14.18
CA GLN A 57 1.28 2.65 -14.03
C GLN A 57 1.80 1.43 -13.27
N LEU A 58 1.11 1.00 -12.22
CA LEU A 58 1.47 -0.21 -11.48
C LEU A 58 1.47 -1.45 -12.38
N ALA A 59 0.39 -1.65 -13.14
CA ALA A 59 0.25 -2.77 -14.07
C ALA A 59 1.31 -2.72 -15.18
N SER A 60 1.57 -1.53 -15.74
CA SER A 60 2.59 -1.30 -16.77
C SER A 60 3.99 -1.65 -16.27
N ASN A 61 4.38 -1.09 -15.12
CA ASN A 61 5.68 -1.38 -14.48
C ASN A 61 5.80 -2.89 -14.19
N TYR A 62 4.76 -3.49 -13.62
CA TYR A 62 4.72 -4.92 -13.34
C TYR A 62 4.89 -5.77 -14.60
N CYS A 63 4.26 -5.40 -15.71
CA CYS A 63 4.39 -6.14 -16.98
C CYS A 63 5.80 -5.99 -17.56
N GLN A 64 6.36 -4.78 -17.55
CA GLN A 64 7.73 -4.52 -18.00
C GLN A 64 8.74 -5.34 -17.19
N ASP A 65 8.64 -5.30 -15.86
CA ASP A 65 9.53 -6.05 -14.97
C ASP A 65 9.42 -7.57 -15.17
N ARG A 66 8.20 -8.06 -15.40
CA ARG A 66 7.98 -9.48 -15.74
C ARG A 66 8.59 -9.86 -17.07
N GLN A 67 8.55 -9.00 -18.09
CA GLN A 67 9.21 -9.29 -19.37
C GLN A 67 10.73 -9.38 -19.21
N VAL A 68 11.32 -8.57 -18.32
CA VAL A 68 12.74 -8.71 -17.96
C VAL A 68 13.02 -10.08 -17.33
N LEU A 69 12.20 -10.50 -16.37
CA LEU A 69 12.33 -11.82 -15.75
C LEU A 69 12.13 -12.98 -16.74
N VAL A 70 11.17 -12.88 -17.66
CA VAL A 70 11.00 -13.87 -18.75
C VAL A 70 12.23 -13.90 -19.65
N SER A 71 12.77 -12.74 -20.01
CA SER A 71 13.98 -12.65 -20.82
C SER A 71 15.17 -13.31 -20.12
N LEU A 72 15.32 -13.08 -18.81
CA LEU A 72 16.35 -13.75 -18.00
C LEU A 72 16.20 -15.29 -18.01
N CYS A 73 14.97 -15.81 -18.05
CA CYS A 73 14.74 -17.25 -18.21
C CYS A 73 15.22 -17.81 -19.55
N LEU A 74 15.26 -16.99 -20.61
CA LEU A 74 15.70 -17.41 -21.94
C LEU A 74 17.22 -17.31 -22.11
N VAL A 75 17.90 -16.47 -21.33
CA VAL A 75 19.35 -16.22 -21.45
C VAL A 75 20.20 -17.42 -21.00
N SER A 76 19.88 -18.06 -19.88
CA SER A 76 20.63 -19.24 -19.42
C SER A 76 19.81 -20.13 -18.47
N ARG A 77 20.15 -21.41 -18.39
CA ARG A 77 19.51 -22.35 -17.44
C ARG A 77 19.64 -21.86 -16.00
N ARG A 78 20.82 -21.37 -15.62
CA ARG A 78 21.09 -20.83 -14.29
C ARG A 78 20.19 -19.64 -13.96
N PHE A 79 19.98 -18.72 -14.91
CA PHE A 79 19.11 -17.57 -14.71
C PHE A 79 17.64 -17.97 -14.70
N ARG A 80 17.24 -18.92 -15.54
CA ARG A 80 15.89 -19.50 -15.54
C ARG A 80 15.51 -20.06 -14.19
N ASP A 81 16.36 -20.89 -13.59
CA ASP A 81 16.02 -21.56 -12.33
C ASP A 81 15.79 -20.55 -11.18
N ILE A 82 16.44 -19.37 -11.24
CA ILE A 82 16.24 -18.27 -10.29
C ILE A 82 15.04 -17.40 -10.68
N SER A 83 14.98 -16.98 -11.93
CA SER A 83 13.98 -16.02 -12.43
C SER A 83 12.58 -16.62 -12.49
N GLN A 84 12.46 -17.91 -12.81
CA GLN A 84 11.17 -18.61 -12.85
C GLN A 84 10.49 -18.62 -11.49
N ASP A 85 11.22 -18.83 -10.39
CA ASP A 85 10.65 -18.78 -9.05
C ASP A 85 10.08 -17.38 -8.74
N ILE A 86 10.86 -16.34 -9.05
CA ILE A 86 10.53 -14.94 -8.81
C ILE A 86 9.33 -14.48 -9.68
N LEU A 87 9.21 -14.98 -10.91
CA LEU A 87 8.09 -14.69 -11.82
C LEU A 87 6.72 -15.04 -11.24
N HIS A 88 6.65 -15.92 -10.24
CA HIS A 88 5.41 -16.40 -9.65
C HIS A 88 5.17 -15.88 -8.23
N HIS A 89 6.07 -15.05 -7.68
CA HIS A 89 5.90 -14.41 -6.36
C HIS A 89 4.66 -13.52 -6.26
N VAL A 90 4.30 -12.84 -7.35
CA VAL A 90 3.15 -11.92 -7.38
C VAL A 90 2.23 -12.31 -8.52
N PHE A 91 0.96 -12.45 -8.21
CA PHE A 91 -0.11 -12.49 -9.18
C PHE A 91 -0.86 -11.16 -9.15
N LEU A 92 -0.97 -10.50 -10.30
CA LEU A 92 -1.73 -9.27 -10.48
C LEU A 92 -2.75 -9.47 -11.60
N TRP A 93 -4.01 -9.24 -11.27
CA TRP A 93 -5.13 -9.23 -12.20
C TRP A 93 -5.73 -7.82 -12.26
N SER A 94 -5.88 -7.28 -13.48
CA SER A 94 -6.52 -5.98 -13.74
C SER A 94 -7.32 -6.03 -15.04
N ILE A 95 -8.53 -5.47 -15.01
CA ILE A 95 -9.48 -5.45 -16.14
C ILE A 95 -9.17 -4.32 -17.15
N GLN A 96 -8.25 -3.40 -16.82
CA GLN A 96 -7.94 -2.28 -17.72
C GLN A 96 -7.21 -2.77 -18.99
N LYS A 97 -7.81 -2.40 -20.13
CA LYS A 97 -7.75 -3.03 -21.47
C LYS A 97 -6.39 -3.19 -22.15
N SER A 98 -5.26 -2.72 -21.61
CA SER A 98 -4.05 -2.58 -22.43
C SER A 98 -2.84 -3.45 -22.06
N LEU A 99 -2.76 -4.08 -20.87
CA LEU A 99 -1.44 -4.59 -20.44
C LEU A 99 -1.37 -5.97 -19.76
N VAL A 100 -2.48 -6.63 -19.42
CA VAL A 100 -2.43 -7.99 -18.83
C VAL A 100 -3.18 -8.99 -19.71
N GLU A 101 -2.56 -9.42 -20.82
CA GLU A 101 -3.07 -10.46 -21.74
C GLU A 101 -3.18 -11.88 -21.14
N LYS A 102 -3.00 -12.04 -19.82
CA LYS A 102 -3.05 -13.37 -19.18
C LYS A 102 -4.41 -13.62 -18.58
N SER A 103 -5.31 -14.24 -19.35
CA SER A 103 -6.58 -14.80 -18.87
C SER A 103 -6.40 -15.47 -17.49
N LEU A 104 -7.09 -14.97 -16.46
CA LEU A 104 -7.12 -15.50 -15.09
C LEU A 104 -7.34 -17.02 -15.08
N PRO A 105 -8.25 -17.59 -15.89
CA PRO A 105 -8.34 -19.02 -16.15
C PRO A 105 -7.01 -19.73 -16.48
N LEU A 106 -6.25 -19.21 -17.44
CA LEU A 106 -4.97 -19.81 -17.84
C LEU A 106 -3.95 -19.78 -16.70
N PHE A 107 -3.92 -18.70 -15.92
CA PHE A 107 -3.06 -18.63 -14.74
C PHE A 107 -3.44 -19.69 -13.70
N ILE A 108 -4.74 -19.82 -13.39
CA ILE A 108 -5.25 -20.84 -12.46
C ILE A 108 -4.84 -22.23 -12.91
N ARG A 109 -5.06 -22.58 -14.19
CA ARG A 109 -4.67 -23.88 -14.75
C ARG A 109 -3.17 -24.13 -14.68
N THR A 110 -2.36 -23.08 -14.91
CA THR A 110 -0.90 -23.16 -14.81
C THR A 110 -0.46 -23.46 -13.38
N ILE A 111 -0.98 -22.71 -12.40
CA ILE A 111 -0.65 -22.89 -10.98
C ILE A 111 -1.16 -24.24 -10.46
N ALA A 112 -2.36 -24.65 -10.88
CA ALA A 112 -2.91 -25.97 -10.54
C ALA A 112 -2.02 -27.11 -11.06
N SER A 113 -1.47 -26.96 -12.27
CA SER A 113 -0.58 -27.95 -12.88
C SER A 113 0.83 -27.93 -12.32
N GLN A 114 1.25 -26.83 -11.68
CA GLN A 114 2.62 -26.63 -11.18
C GLN A 114 2.61 -26.18 -9.71
N GLN A 115 2.41 -27.13 -8.79
CA GLN A 115 2.30 -26.87 -7.35
C GLN A 115 3.52 -26.16 -6.73
N HIS A 116 4.72 -26.35 -7.29
CA HIS A 116 5.91 -25.63 -6.83
C HIS A 116 5.77 -24.13 -7.06
N LEU A 117 5.23 -23.69 -8.22
CA LEU A 117 4.96 -22.29 -8.52
C LEU A 117 3.89 -21.70 -7.59
N ALA A 118 2.87 -22.50 -7.27
CA ALA A 118 1.83 -22.13 -6.31
C ALA A 118 2.41 -21.83 -4.92
N SER A 119 3.44 -22.59 -4.53
CA SER A 119 4.16 -22.39 -3.27
C SER A 119 5.07 -21.16 -3.28
N SER A 120 5.47 -20.69 -4.46
CA SER A 120 6.31 -19.50 -4.62
C SER A 120 5.52 -18.20 -4.52
N THR A 121 4.21 -18.22 -4.81
CA THR A 121 3.33 -17.05 -4.72
C THR A 121 3.23 -16.50 -3.30
N LYS A 122 3.60 -15.22 -3.15
CA LYS A 122 3.62 -14.44 -1.91
C LYS A 122 2.49 -13.43 -1.81
N ALA A 123 2.07 -12.88 -2.96
CA ALA A 123 1.01 -11.89 -3.03
C ALA A 123 0.04 -12.17 -4.19
N ALA A 124 -1.25 -11.99 -3.93
CA ALA A 124 -2.31 -11.95 -4.93
C ALA A 124 -2.98 -10.58 -4.88
N ILE A 125 -2.99 -9.90 -6.03
CA ILE A 125 -3.51 -8.54 -6.20
C ILE A 125 -4.63 -8.59 -7.24
N PHE A 126 -5.80 -8.12 -6.86
CA PHE A 126 -6.98 -8.26 -7.67
C PHE A 126 -7.70 -6.92 -7.82
N TYR A 127 -7.65 -6.37 -9.03
CA TYR A 127 -8.40 -5.18 -9.44
C TYR A 127 -9.61 -5.60 -10.26
N CYS A 128 -10.79 -5.52 -9.67
CA CYS A 128 -12.05 -5.84 -10.32
C CYS A 128 -12.83 -4.55 -10.59
N SER A 129 -12.84 -4.09 -11.85
CA SER A 129 -13.72 -3.00 -12.27
C SER A 129 -15.20 -3.40 -12.21
N GLN A 130 -16.09 -2.41 -12.23
CA GLN A 130 -17.54 -2.62 -12.34
C GLN A 130 -17.97 -3.27 -13.66
N VAL A 131 -17.15 -3.16 -14.72
CA VAL A 131 -17.45 -3.75 -16.03
C VAL A 131 -17.09 -5.24 -16.02
N ALA A 132 -18.01 -6.07 -16.51
CA ALA A 132 -17.77 -7.51 -16.70
C ALA A 132 -16.54 -7.71 -17.59
N PRO A 133 -15.49 -8.42 -17.12
CA PRO A 133 -14.32 -8.65 -17.95
C PRO A 133 -14.64 -9.65 -19.07
N PRO A 134 -13.87 -9.63 -20.17
CA PRO A 134 -13.97 -10.61 -21.24
C PRO A 134 -13.32 -11.94 -20.79
N ILE A 135 -13.87 -12.58 -19.75
CA ILE A 135 -13.46 -13.92 -19.34
C ILE A 135 -14.33 -14.92 -20.08
N ASP A 136 -13.69 -15.75 -20.91
CA ASP A 136 -14.36 -16.87 -21.53
C ASP A 136 -14.83 -17.87 -20.45
N PHE A 137 -16.13 -18.14 -20.47
CA PHE A 137 -16.78 -18.96 -19.45
C PHE A 137 -16.39 -20.45 -19.55
N ASP A 138 -16.06 -20.96 -20.74
CA ASP A 138 -15.59 -22.35 -20.90
C ASP A 138 -14.18 -22.50 -20.31
N HIS A 139 -13.29 -21.53 -20.56
CA HIS A 139 -11.99 -21.49 -19.88
C HIS A 139 -12.12 -21.38 -18.36
N ALA A 140 -13.11 -20.63 -17.86
CA ALA A 140 -13.37 -20.54 -16.43
C ALA A 140 -13.82 -21.89 -15.85
N HIS A 141 -14.70 -22.61 -16.55
CA HIS A 141 -15.10 -23.97 -16.19
C HIS A 141 -13.91 -24.94 -16.15
N GLU A 142 -13.07 -24.96 -17.19
CA GLU A 142 -11.86 -25.79 -17.25
C GLU A 142 -10.90 -25.50 -16.08
N SER A 143 -10.85 -24.25 -15.64
CA SER A 143 -10.05 -23.84 -14.49
C SER A 143 -10.61 -24.43 -13.20
N PHE A 144 -11.94 -24.35 -13.01
CA PHE A 144 -12.61 -24.96 -11.87
C PHE A 144 -12.41 -26.48 -11.83
N GLU A 145 -12.58 -27.16 -12.97
CA GLU A 145 -12.31 -28.59 -13.12
C GLU A 145 -10.89 -28.95 -12.68
N GLN A 146 -9.90 -28.21 -13.16
CA GLN A 146 -8.50 -28.47 -12.81
C GLN A 146 -8.23 -28.22 -11.32
N VAL A 147 -8.83 -27.20 -10.70
CA VAL A 147 -8.73 -26.97 -9.24
C VAL A 147 -9.34 -28.15 -8.47
N ALA A 148 -10.57 -28.55 -8.81
CA ALA A 148 -11.25 -29.66 -8.16
C ALA A 148 -10.43 -30.95 -8.25
N LYS A 149 -9.87 -31.24 -9.44
CA LYS A 149 -8.99 -32.39 -9.68
C LYS A 149 -7.74 -32.37 -8.79
N VAL A 150 -7.05 -31.22 -8.70
CA VAL A 150 -5.85 -31.07 -7.85
C VAL A 150 -6.20 -31.22 -6.36
N ARG A 151 -7.41 -30.85 -5.97
CA ARG A 151 -7.93 -31.00 -4.59
C ARG A 151 -8.54 -32.39 -4.35
N GLY A 152 -8.56 -33.28 -5.34
CA GLY A 152 -9.09 -34.64 -5.22
C GLY A 152 -10.62 -34.72 -5.11
N LEU A 153 -11.34 -33.72 -5.64
CA LEU A 153 -12.79 -33.60 -5.56
C LEU A 153 -13.46 -33.92 -6.90
N LYS A 154 -14.67 -34.50 -6.85
CA LYS A 154 -15.54 -34.62 -8.02
C LYS A 154 -16.42 -33.38 -8.14
N LEU A 155 -16.62 -32.91 -9.37
CA LEU A 155 -17.45 -31.74 -9.63
C LEU A 155 -18.91 -31.91 -9.18
N SER A 156 -19.45 -33.13 -9.21
CA SER A 156 -20.78 -33.45 -8.65
C SER A 156 -20.86 -33.14 -7.16
N ASP A 157 -19.84 -33.53 -6.40
CA ASP A 157 -19.82 -33.40 -4.95
C ASP A 157 -19.62 -31.92 -4.55
N VAL A 158 -18.86 -31.18 -5.36
CA VAL A 158 -18.73 -29.72 -5.23
C VAL A 158 -20.07 -29.05 -5.50
N TRP A 159 -20.75 -29.44 -6.59
CA TRP A 159 -22.06 -28.90 -6.94
C TRP A 159 -23.10 -29.17 -5.86
N ASP A 160 -23.18 -30.39 -5.35
CA ASP A 160 -24.15 -30.77 -4.31
C ASP A 160 -23.99 -29.95 -3.02
N GLN A 161 -22.78 -29.52 -2.69
CA GLN A 161 -22.52 -28.64 -1.54
C GLN A 161 -22.79 -27.16 -1.82
N ARG A 162 -22.81 -26.74 -3.10
CA ARG A 162 -22.97 -25.32 -3.50
C ARG A 162 -24.36 -24.99 -4.04
N LYS A 163 -25.16 -25.95 -4.48
CA LYS A 163 -26.46 -25.70 -5.13
C LYS A 163 -27.42 -24.86 -4.27
N ASP A 164 -27.40 -25.06 -2.95
CA ASP A 164 -28.29 -24.36 -2.01
C ASP A 164 -27.67 -23.10 -1.38
N THR A 165 -26.41 -22.76 -1.71
CA THR A 165 -25.71 -21.62 -1.07
C THR A 165 -26.12 -20.27 -1.63
N SER A 166 -26.62 -20.22 -2.87
CA SER A 166 -27.10 -19.00 -3.52
C SER A 166 -28.13 -19.33 -4.60
N PRO A 167 -29.42 -19.50 -4.23
CA PRO A 167 -30.48 -19.87 -5.18
C PRO A 167 -30.59 -18.94 -6.38
N TYR A 168 -30.33 -17.64 -6.19
CA TYR A 168 -30.37 -16.63 -7.25
C TYR A 168 -29.20 -16.73 -8.25
N ARG A 169 -28.11 -17.45 -7.92
CA ARG A 169 -26.95 -17.70 -8.79
C ARG A 169 -26.87 -19.17 -9.23
N GLU A 170 -27.88 -19.98 -8.96
CA GLU A 170 -27.83 -21.43 -9.13
C GLU A 170 -27.45 -21.81 -10.57
N ALA A 171 -28.14 -21.26 -11.57
CA ALA A 171 -27.87 -21.53 -12.98
C ALA A 171 -26.42 -21.18 -13.37
N PHE A 172 -25.97 -19.98 -13.00
CA PHE A 172 -24.60 -19.53 -13.23
C PHE A 172 -23.56 -20.46 -12.59
N LEU A 173 -23.73 -20.80 -11.31
CA LEU A 173 -22.82 -21.70 -10.58
C LEU A 173 -22.83 -23.11 -11.16
N ARG A 174 -24.01 -23.62 -11.56
CA ARG A 174 -24.15 -24.91 -12.22
C ARG A 174 -23.40 -24.96 -13.53
N GLY A 175 -23.53 -23.91 -14.34
CA GLY A 175 -22.78 -23.75 -15.58
C GLY A 175 -21.27 -23.69 -15.33
N LEU A 176 -20.82 -22.96 -14.32
CA LEU A 176 -19.41 -22.79 -14.01
C LEU A 176 -18.79 -24.11 -13.49
N ILE A 177 -19.51 -24.84 -12.64
CA ILE A 177 -19.01 -26.04 -11.96
C ILE A 177 -19.18 -27.29 -12.83
N LEU A 178 -20.34 -27.48 -13.48
CA LEU A 178 -20.68 -28.69 -14.24
C LEU A 178 -20.63 -28.50 -15.76
N GLY A 179 -20.34 -27.28 -16.24
CA GLY A 179 -20.27 -26.91 -17.65
C GLY A 179 -21.57 -26.28 -18.18
N LYS A 180 -21.45 -25.40 -19.19
CA LYS A 180 -22.57 -24.61 -19.76
C LYS A 180 -23.79 -25.45 -20.14
N ALA A 181 -23.57 -26.64 -20.71
CA ALA A 181 -24.63 -27.56 -21.13
C ALA A 181 -25.52 -28.07 -19.97
N LYS A 182 -25.08 -27.88 -18.72
CA LYS A 182 -25.83 -28.24 -17.51
C LYS A 182 -26.55 -27.05 -16.86
N SER A 183 -26.41 -25.83 -17.39
CA SER A 183 -27.10 -24.65 -16.88
C SER A 183 -28.50 -24.52 -17.48
N PRO A 184 -29.58 -24.41 -16.67
CA PRO A 184 -30.85 -23.90 -17.16
C PRO A 184 -30.64 -22.44 -17.59
N ASP A 185 -31.06 -22.06 -18.79
CA ASP A 185 -30.95 -20.69 -19.32
C ASP A 185 -29.52 -20.09 -19.25
N ALA A 186 -28.56 -20.83 -19.81
CA ALA A 186 -27.13 -20.54 -19.73
C ALA A 186 -26.78 -19.10 -20.13
N THR A 187 -27.29 -18.58 -21.25
CA THR A 187 -26.86 -17.28 -21.77
C THR A 187 -27.28 -16.13 -20.86
N GLU A 188 -28.57 -16.02 -20.53
CA GLU A 188 -29.12 -14.90 -19.76
C GLU A 188 -28.58 -14.87 -18.31
N ASN A 189 -28.48 -16.02 -17.65
CA ASN A 189 -27.94 -16.10 -16.29
C ASN A 189 -26.42 -15.87 -16.23
N ILE A 190 -25.67 -16.33 -17.24
CA ILE A 190 -24.23 -16.06 -17.32
C ILE A 190 -24.00 -14.57 -17.48
N GLU A 191 -24.74 -13.89 -18.34
CA GLU A 191 -24.65 -12.44 -18.52
C GLU A 191 -25.02 -11.67 -17.25
N SER A 192 -26.11 -12.03 -16.59
CA SER A 192 -26.58 -11.41 -15.34
C SER A 192 -25.54 -11.49 -14.20
N HIS A 193 -24.74 -12.57 -14.15
CA HIS A 193 -23.75 -12.80 -13.09
C HIS A 193 -22.29 -12.72 -13.56
N ALA A 194 -22.03 -12.29 -14.80
CA ALA A 194 -20.69 -12.24 -15.38
C ALA A 194 -19.71 -11.38 -14.55
N SER A 195 -20.21 -10.32 -13.91
CA SER A 195 -19.44 -9.46 -13.01
C SER A 195 -18.89 -10.17 -11.76
N THR A 196 -19.46 -11.32 -11.40
CA THR A 196 -19.06 -12.13 -10.23
C THR A 196 -18.05 -13.23 -10.57
N LEU A 197 -17.90 -13.57 -11.85
CA LEU A 197 -16.99 -14.62 -12.33
C LEU A 197 -15.52 -14.39 -11.92
N PRO A 198 -14.98 -13.16 -11.97
CA PRO A 198 -13.59 -12.91 -11.55
C PRO A 198 -13.39 -13.23 -10.06
N ALA A 199 -14.39 -12.89 -9.23
CA ALA A 199 -14.36 -13.21 -7.81
C ALA A 199 -14.44 -14.73 -7.57
N GLU A 200 -15.30 -15.47 -8.28
CA GLU A 200 -15.29 -16.95 -8.18
C GLU A 200 -13.90 -17.54 -8.51
N LEU A 201 -13.30 -17.07 -9.60
CA LEU A 201 -11.98 -17.53 -10.04
C LEU A 201 -10.86 -17.16 -9.05
N LEU A 202 -10.92 -15.98 -8.44
CA LEU A 202 -10.01 -15.59 -7.37
C LEU A 202 -10.09 -16.54 -6.17
N PHE A 203 -11.29 -16.92 -5.74
CA PHE A 203 -11.45 -17.75 -4.54
C PHE A 203 -11.01 -19.20 -4.78
N ILE A 204 -11.25 -19.76 -5.96
CA ILE A 204 -10.67 -21.07 -6.30
C ILE A 204 -9.14 -21.00 -6.47
N LEU A 205 -8.60 -19.86 -6.94
CA LEU A 205 -7.16 -19.64 -6.99
C LEU A 205 -6.56 -19.64 -5.59
N LEU A 206 -7.17 -18.94 -4.63
CA LEU A 206 -6.68 -18.92 -3.24
C LEU A 206 -6.60 -20.33 -2.62
N ALA A 207 -7.46 -21.26 -3.03
CA ALA A 207 -7.36 -22.67 -2.61
C ALA A 207 -6.09 -23.38 -3.11
N LEU A 208 -5.42 -22.85 -4.13
CA LEU A 208 -4.17 -23.39 -4.65
C LEU A 208 -2.92 -22.76 -4.03
N LEU A 209 -3.03 -21.68 -3.25
CA LEU A 209 -1.89 -20.86 -2.84
C LEU A 209 -1.51 -21.07 -1.36
N PRO A 210 -0.76 -22.13 -1.01
CA PRO A 210 -0.51 -22.51 0.39
C PRO A 210 0.44 -21.57 1.15
N LYS A 211 1.09 -20.61 0.47
CA LYS A 211 2.06 -19.68 1.07
C LYS A 211 1.78 -18.21 0.72
N CYS A 212 0.60 -17.91 0.17
CA CYS A 212 0.22 -16.54 -0.15
C CYS A 212 -0.01 -15.74 1.14
N SER A 213 0.95 -14.90 1.51
CA SER A 213 0.92 -14.13 2.74
C SER A 213 0.26 -12.76 2.60
N HIS A 214 0.07 -12.28 1.37
CA HIS A 214 -0.49 -10.96 1.12
C HIS A 214 -1.66 -11.05 0.13
N LEU A 215 -2.80 -10.48 0.49
CA LEU A 215 -3.96 -10.36 -0.40
C LEU A 215 -4.37 -8.90 -0.53
N ALA A 216 -4.48 -8.40 -1.75
CA ALA A 216 -4.90 -7.04 -2.05
C ALA A 216 -6.14 -7.09 -2.97
N LEU A 217 -7.28 -6.58 -2.49
CA LEU A 217 -8.56 -6.64 -3.18
C LEU A 217 -9.12 -5.24 -3.42
N ASP A 218 -9.29 -4.90 -4.69
CA ASP A 218 -10.13 -3.80 -5.15
C ASP A 218 -11.36 -4.39 -5.82
N ILE A 219 -12.41 -4.66 -5.02
CA ILE A 219 -13.62 -5.38 -5.41
C ILE A 219 -14.84 -4.69 -4.81
N SER A 220 -15.91 -4.58 -5.59
CA SER A 220 -17.18 -3.99 -5.11
C SER A 220 -18.05 -5.03 -4.39
N ALA A 221 -18.86 -4.60 -3.40
CA ALA A 221 -19.81 -5.50 -2.69
C ALA A 221 -20.69 -6.33 -3.63
N HIS A 222 -21.18 -5.77 -4.73
CA HIS A 222 -22.03 -6.47 -5.70
C HIS A 222 -21.30 -7.58 -6.48
N GLN A 223 -20.00 -7.78 -6.28
CA GLN A 223 -19.21 -8.83 -6.91
C GLN A 223 -18.96 -10.00 -5.94
N ILE A 224 -19.23 -9.83 -4.64
CA ILE A 224 -19.01 -10.83 -3.59
C ILE A 224 -20.35 -11.22 -2.96
N TYR A 225 -20.66 -12.50 -3.02
CA TYR A 225 -21.88 -13.15 -2.56
C TYR A 225 -21.53 -14.38 -1.70
N ASP A 226 -21.34 -15.55 -2.33
CA ASP A 226 -21.07 -16.83 -1.68
C ASP A 226 -19.71 -17.44 -2.05
N GLN A 227 -18.78 -16.67 -2.63
CA GLN A 227 -17.46 -17.17 -3.05
C GLN A 227 -16.66 -17.84 -1.90
N MET A 228 -16.92 -17.47 -0.65
CA MET A 228 -16.36 -18.14 0.53
C MET A 228 -16.75 -19.63 0.62
N GLN A 229 -17.91 -20.01 0.08
CA GLN A 229 -18.34 -21.40 -0.01
C GLN A 229 -17.48 -22.18 -1.00
N ALA A 230 -16.95 -21.55 -2.05
CA ALA A 230 -15.99 -22.18 -2.94
C ALA A 230 -14.73 -22.62 -2.15
N LEU A 231 -14.18 -21.76 -1.31
CA LEU A 231 -13.03 -22.11 -0.45
C LEU A 231 -13.36 -23.27 0.50
N LYS A 232 -14.52 -23.23 1.17
CA LYS A 232 -14.95 -24.27 2.11
C LYS A 232 -15.09 -25.63 1.42
N VAL A 233 -15.79 -25.68 0.30
CA VAL A 233 -16.01 -26.91 -0.49
C VAL A 233 -14.70 -27.44 -1.07
N LEU A 234 -13.77 -26.56 -1.42
CA LEU A 234 -12.42 -26.95 -1.83
C LEU A 234 -11.55 -27.44 -0.65
N GLY A 235 -12.05 -27.44 0.58
CA GLY A 235 -11.35 -27.92 1.78
C GLY A 235 -10.36 -26.92 2.36
N VAL A 236 -10.58 -25.62 2.17
CA VAL A 236 -9.74 -24.57 2.76
C VAL A 236 -10.33 -24.17 4.11
N SER A 237 -9.66 -24.57 5.19
CA SER A 237 -10.02 -24.21 6.56
C SER A 237 -9.28 -22.98 7.09
N SER A 238 -8.11 -22.66 6.51
CA SER A 238 -7.29 -21.52 6.89
C SER A 238 -6.50 -20.97 5.71
N LEU A 239 -6.36 -19.64 5.66
CA LEU A 239 -5.50 -18.93 4.72
C LEU A 239 -4.24 -18.42 5.45
N PRO A 240 -3.05 -18.53 4.83
CA PRO A 240 -1.77 -18.12 5.42
C PRO A 240 -1.54 -16.60 5.35
N LEU A 241 -2.60 -15.80 5.30
CA LEU A 241 -2.55 -14.35 5.14
C LEU A 241 -1.92 -13.70 6.38
N ARG A 242 -0.92 -12.86 6.14
CA ARG A 242 -0.31 -11.95 7.12
C ARG A 242 -0.68 -10.50 6.86
N SER A 243 -0.99 -10.16 5.62
CA SER A 243 -1.35 -8.81 5.21
C SER A 243 -2.57 -8.82 4.30
N LEU A 244 -3.48 -7.89 4.54
CA LEU A 244 -4.70 -7.73 3.76
C LEU A 244 -4.88 -6.25 3.40
N GLU A 245 -5.05 -5.95 2.12
CA GLU A 245 -5.40 -4.62 1.63
C GLU A 245 -6.79 -4.66 0.97
N LEU A 246 -7.66 -3.73 1.33
CA LEU A 246 -9.05 -3.68 0.85
C LEU A 246 -9.41 -2.28 0.36
N ARG A 247 -9.85 -2.20 -0.89
CA ARG A 247 -10.43 -1.01 -1.51
C ARG A 247 -11.78 -1.32 -2.12
N GLY A 248 -12.74 -0.44 -1.90
CA GLY A 248 -14.12 -0.59 -2.37
C GLY A 248 -15.12 -0.69 -1.21
N ALA A 249 -16.41 -0.68 -1.56
CA ALA A 249 -17.47 -0.88 -0.60
C ALA A 249 -17.56 -2.38 -0.27
N PHE A 250 -16.82 -2.84 0.75
CA PHE A 250 -16.98 -4.18 1.31
C PHE A 250 -18.07 -4.18 2.38
N ASP A 251 -18.90 -5.23 2.38
CA ASP A 251 -19.67 -5.55 3.57
C ASP A 251 -18.70 -6.04 4.66
N LEU A 252 -18.55 -5.26 5.71
CA LEU A 252 -17.61 -5.57 6.80
C LEU A 252 -18.14 -6.66 7.72
N LYS A 253 -19.45 -6.94 7.67
CA LYS A 253 -20.02 -8.15 8.25
C LYS A 253 -19.51 -9.38 7.51
N TRP A 254 -19.39 -9.31 6.19
CA TRP A 254 -18.79 -10.39 5.41
C TRP A 254 -17.30 -10.58 5.78
N LEU A 255 -16.53 -9.48 5.86
CA LEU A 255 -15.11 -9.55 6.21
C LEU A 255 -14.89 -10.21 7.58
N SER A 256 -15.67 -9.77 8.58
CA SER A 256 -15.57 -10.24 9.96
C SER A 256 -16.08 -11.66 10.18
N SER A 257 -17.14 -12.06 9.47
CA SER A 257 -17.75 -13.38 9.64
C SER A 257 -17.17 -14.47 8.73
N GLN A 258 -16.48 -14.09 7.65
CA GLN A 258 -16.00 -15.05 6.65
C GLN A 258 -14.48 -15.07 6.50
N LEU A 259 -13.85 -13.95 6.12
CA LEU A 259 -12.44 -13.94 5.72
C LEU A 259 -11.47 -13.89 6.91
N ILE A 260 -11.74 -13.03 7.90
CA ILE A 260 -10.88 -12.89 9.09
C ILE A 260 -10.81 -14.19 9.92
N PRO A 261 -11.92 -14.91 10.18
CA PRO A 261 -11.88 -16.13 10.98
C PRO A 261 -10.98 -17.22 10.42
N ILE A 262 -10.86 -17.31 9.09
CA ILE A 262 -9.97 -18.27 8.42
C ILE A 262 -8.55 -17.71 8.22
N SER A 263 -8.29 -16.47 8.61
CA SER A 263 -7.01 -15.76 8.42
C SER A 263 -6.35 -15.44 9.77
N SER A 264 -6.21 -16.45 10.63
CA SER A 264 -5.74 -16.28 12.02
C SER A 264 -4.32 -15.71 12.18
N SER A 265 -3.53 -15.71 11.11
CA SER A 265 -2.16 -15.16 11.07
C SER A 265 -2.10 -13.70 10.61
N LEU A 266 -3.23 -13.01 10.48
CA LEU A 266 -3.30 -11.65 9.96
C LEU A 266 -2.62 -10.66 10.92
N GLU A 267 -1.58 -9.98 10.45
CA GLU A 267 -0.77 -9.03 11.22
C GLU A 267 -0.91 -7.59 10.71
N ALA A 268 -1.25 -7.39 9.44
CA ALA A 268 -1.38 -6.07 8.82
C ALA A 268 -2.70 -5.93 8.05
N LEU A 269 -3.37 -4.80 8.23
CA LEU A 269 -4.61 -4.48 7.55
C LEU A 269 -4.53 -3.05 6.99
N THR A 270 -4.75 -2.91 5.69
CA THR A 270 -4.86 -1.63 5.00
C THR A 270 -6.27 -1.49 4.45
N LEU A 271 -6.92 -0.40 4.80
CA LEU A 271 -8.25 -0.07 4.31
C LEU A 271 -8.20 1.21 3.47
N TYR A 272 -8.95 1.22 2.38
CA TYR A 272 -9.22 2.40 1.57
C TYR A 272 -10.73 2.65 1.56
N LYS A 273 -11.18 3.72 2.23
CA LYS A 273 -12.58 4.18 2.22
C LYS A 273 -13.64 3.15 2.70
N SER A 274 -13.30 2.22 3.59
CA SER A 274 -14.22 1.20 4.14
C SER A 274 -14.33 1.24 5.68
N LEU A 275 -15.54 1.26 6.28
CA LEU A 275 -15.80 1.28 7.74
C LEU A 275 -17.13 0.61 8.14
N PRO A 276 -17.27 -0.04 9.32
CA PRO A 276 -16.35 -0.18 10.49
C PRO A 276 -15.49 -1.48 10.58
N LEU A 277 -14.45 -1.49 11.44
CA LEU A 277 -13.54 -2.64 11.66
C LEU A 277 -14.10 -3.71 12.64
N PRO A 278 -13.92 -5.01 12.35
CA PRO A 278 -14.08 -6.06 13.35
C PRO A 278 -12.92 -6.16 14.33
N GLU A 279 -13.12 -6.89 15.43
CA GLU A 279 -12.06 -7.18 16.40
C GLU A 279 -11.02 -8.12 15.79
N ILE A 280 -9.75 -7.70 15.79
CA ILE A 280 -8.62 -8.48 15.28
C ILE A 280 -7.47 -8.39 16.28
N SER A 281 -7.37 -9.36 17.18
CA SER A 281 -6.40 -9.36 18.28
C SER A 281 -4.95 -9.57 17.85
N SER A 282 -4.72 -10.18 16.69
CA SER A 282 -3.39 -10.44 16.13
C SER A 282 -2.79 -9.23 15.39
N LEU A 283 -3.56 -8.15 15.20
CA LEU A 283 -3.17 -7.04 14.35
C LEU A 283 -1.99 -6.24 14.96
N LYS A 284 -0.92 -6.11 14.17
CA LYS A 284 0.30 -5.35 14.48
C LYS A 284 0.39 -4.06 13.68
N ALA A 285 -0.24 -3.97 12.51
CA ALA A 285 -0.23 -2.78 11.68
C ALA A 285 -1.63 -2.47 11.15
N LEU A 286 -2.07 -1.22 11.32
CA LEU A 286 -3.32 -0.71 10.78
C LEU A 286 -3.03 0.52 9.92
N HIS A 287 -3.45 0.49 8.67
CA HIS A 287 -3.32 1.57 7.72
C HIS A 287 -4.69 2.01 7.22
N LEU A 288 -5.07 3.24 7.55
CA LEU A 288 -6.31 3.88 7.12
C LEU A 288 -5.97 4.92 6.07
N ARG A 289 -6.20 4.62 4.80
CA ARG A 289 -5.80 5.46 3.66
C ARG A 289 -7.00 6.12 2.99
N GLY A 290 -6.89 7.42 2.70
CA GLY A 290 -7.91 8.18 2.00
C GLY A 290 -9.26 8.23 2.74
N PHE A 291 -9.24 8.43 4.06
CA PHE A 291 -10.44 8.54 4.88
C PHE A 291 -10.77 9.99 5.25
N ARG A 292 -12.05 10.23 5.56
CA ARG A 292 -12.50 11.41 6.31
C ARG A 292 -13.25 10.94 7.55
N LEU A 293 -12.50 10.53 8.58
CA LEU A 293 -13.10 10.07 9.83
C LEU A 293 -13.46 11.27 10.70
N SER A 294 -14.65 11.23 11.30
CA SER A 294 -14.91 12.00 12.50
C SER A 294 -14.25 11.35 13.73
N PRO A 295 -14.03 12.10 14.82
CA PRO A 295 -13.56 11.53 16.09
C PRO A 295 -14.39 10.34 16.57
N ASP A 296 -15.73 10.40 16.44
CA ASP A 296 -16.64 9.32 16.82
C ASP A 296 -16.46 8.05 15.97
N GLN A 297 -16.18 8.20 14.68
CA GLN A 297 -15.90 7.05 13.82
C GLN A 297 -14.57 6.41 14.20
N LEU A 298 -13.54 7.22 14.46
CA LEU A 298 -12.25 6.73 14.93
C LEU A 298 -12.36 5.99 16.27
N ALA A 299 -13.19 6.50 17.18
CA ALA A 299 -13.49 5.88 18.47
C ALA A 299 -14.16 4.51 18.35
N LYS A 300 -14.79 4.17 17.21
CA LYS A 300 -15.35 2.84 16.95
C LYS A 300 -14.35 1.87 16.32
N ILE A 301 -13.28 2.38 15.70
CA ILE A 301 -12.31 1.60 14.92
C ILE A 301 -11.14 1.17 15.80
N LEU A 302 -10.54 2.13 16.50
CA LEU A 302 -9.30 1.89 17.23
C LEU A 302 -9.47 0.92 18.41
N PRO A 303 -10.59 0.90 19.17
CA PRO A 303 -10.80 -0.10 20.21
C PRO A 303 -10.72 -1.54 19.71
N SER A 304 -11.21 -1.82 18.50
CA SER A 304 -11.19 -3.16 17.87
C SER A 304 -9.77 -3.73 17.65
N CYS A 305 -8.75 -2.87 17.67
CA CYS A 305 -7.35 -3.27 17.68
C CYS A 305 -6.92 -3.65 19.11
N THR A 306 -7.26 -4.85 19.56
CA THR A 306 -6.99 -5.31 20.93
C THR A 306 -5.56 -5.80 21.14
N GLY A 307 -4.82 -6.03 20.06
CA GLY A 307 -3.42 -6.48 20.07
C GLY A 307 -2.39 -5.40 20.42
N SER A 308 -1.11 -5.78 20.40
CA SER A 308 0.02 -4.85 20.52
C SER A 308 0.32 -4.19 19.17
N LEU A 309 -0.45 -3.15 18.83
CA LEU A 309 -0.26 -2.39 17.61
C LEU A 309 1.15 -1.76 17.58
N LYS A 310 1.88 -2.01 16.49
CA LYS A 310 3.25 -1.55 16.23
C LYS A 310 3.30 -0.42 15.21
N ALA A 311 2.41 -0.41 14.24
CA ALA A 311 2.34 0.64 13.23
C ALA A 311 0.91 1.13 13.06
N PHE A 312 0.74 2.45 13.04
CA PHE A 312 -0.52 3.08 12.70
C PHE A 312 -0.29 4.12 11.60
N THR A 313 -1.16 4.09 10.59
CA THR A 313 -1.18 5.10 9.54
C THR A 313 -2.59 5.63 9.35
N TYR A 314 -2.71 6.95 9.29
CA TYR A 314 -3.90 7.64 8.86
C TYR A 314 -3.54 8.66 7.78
N GLU A 315 -4.17 8.53 6.62
CA GLU A 315 -4.13 9.53 5.55
C GLU A 315 -5.53 10.07 5.30
N ALA A 316 -5.66 11.39 5.43
CA ALA A 316 -6.88 12.09 5.11
C ALA A 316 -7.13 12.12 3.60
N THR A 317 -8.39 11.96 3.18
CA THR A 317 -8.78 12.25 1.79
C THR A 317 -8.86 13.75 1.54
N GLY A 318 -8.53 14.17 0.32
CA GLY A 318 -8.65 15.54 -0.15
C GLY A 318 -10.11 16.00 -0.23
N VAL A 319 -10.29 17.30 -0.08
CA VAL A 319 -11.56 18.01 -0.23
C VAL A 319 -11.36 19.06 -1.32
N THR A 320 -12.24 19.11 -2.32
CA THR A 320 -12.24 20.14 -3.38
C THR A 320 -13.33 21.20 -3.12
N SER A 321 -13.58 21.53 -1.84
CA SER A 321 -14.57 22.54 -1.44
C SER A 321 -13.86 23.78 -0.90
N LEU A 322 -14.34 24.98 -1.24
CA LEU A 322 -13.67 26.25 -0.93
C LEU A 322 -13.75 26.67 0.55
N HIS A 323 -14.62 26.08 1.36
CA HIS A 323 -14.78 26.46 2.78
C HIS A 323 -14.94 25.24 3.71
N ILE A 324 -13.86 24.85 4.42
CA ILE A 324 -13.88 23.75 5.43
C ILE A 324 -14.62 24.17 6.71
N ASP A 325 -14.80 25.46 6.95
CA ASP A 325 -15.15 25.98 8.28
C ASP A 325 -16.52 25.52 8.80
N GLN A 326 -17.41 25.09 7.91
CA GLN A 326 -18.71 24.50 8.25
C GLN A 326 -18.65 22.97 8.51
N LEU A 327 -17.48 22.34 8.35
CA LEU A 327 -17.27 20.89 8.39
C LEU A 327 -16.21 20.45 9.42
N TYR A 328 -15.78 21.33 10.33
CA TYR A 328 -14.76 21.07 11.36
C TYR A 328 -15.05 19.81 12.19
N ASN A 329 -16.31 19.56 12.50
CA ASN A 329 -16.72 18.41 13.31
C ASN A 329 -16.60 17.06 12.56
N TRP A 330 -16.20 17.05 11.29
CA TRP A 330 -16.16 15.85 10.46
C TRP A 330 -14.75 15.34 10.19
N GLN A 331 -13.72 15.89 10.83
CA GLN A 331 -12.35 15.41 10.64
C GLN A 331 -11.57 15.25 11.95
N VAL A 332 -10.93 14.09 12.09
CA VAL A 332 -9.98 13.80 13.16
C VAL A 332 -8.77 14.72 13.10
N GLN A 333 -8.38 15.24 14.26
CA GLN A 333 -7.10 15.91 14.46
C GLN A 333 -6.03 14.93 14.94
N ALA A 334 -4.77 15.35 14.92
CA ALA A 334 -3.68 14.53 15.45
C ALA A 334 -3.90 14.19 16.94
N SER A 335 -4.42 15.14 17.72
CA SER A 335 -4.75 14.96 19.13
C SER A 335 -5.77 13.84 19.36
N ASP A 336 -6.82 13.77 18.52
CA ASP A 336 -7.84 12.72 18.58
C ASP A 336 -7.26 11.34 18.35
N VAL A 337 -6.37 11.22 17.35
CA VAL A 337 -5.72 9.96 17.03
C VAL A 337 -4.81 9.50 18.17
N VAL A 338 -3.95 10.39 18.66
CA VAL A 338 -3.00 10.07 19.75
C VAL A 338 -3.74 9.62 21.00
N ARG A 339 -4.84 10.28 21.36
CA ARG A 339 -5.67 9.94 22.53
C ARG A 339 -6.15 8.48 22.50
N HIS A 340 -6.56 7.99 21.33
CA HIS A 340 -7.02 6.61 21.17
C HIS A 340 -5.87 5.60 21.06
N LEU A 341 -4.68 6.05 20.63
CA LEU A 341 -3.47 5.22 20.57
C LEU A 341 -2.73 5.11 21.90
N GLU A 342 -3.12 5.85 22.94
CA GLU A 342 -2.55 5.80 24.30
C GLU A 342 -2.45 4.36 24.83
N LYS A 343 -3.44 3.51 24.57
CA LYS A 343 -3.41 2.09 24.97
C LYS A 343 -2.25 1.29 24.35
N HIS A 344 -1.71 1.75 23.22
CA HIS A 344 -0.59 1.12 22.49
C HIS A 344 0.75 1.84 22.72
N ARG A 345 0.84 2.78 23.66
CA ARG A 345 2.06 3.58 23.92
C ARG A 345 3.35 2.77 24.17
N LYS A 346 3.22 1.52 24.64
CA LYS A 346 4.36 0.62 24.87
C LYS A 346 4.76 -0.22 23.66
N SER A 347 3.89 -0.33 22.65
CA SER A 347 4.11 -1.20 21.47
C SER A 347 4.24 -0.44 20.16
N LEU A 348 3.69 0.78 20.07
CA LEU A 348 3.67 1.56 18.84
C LEU A 348 5.08 2.03 18.47
N GLU A 349 5.61 1.51 17.37
CA GLU A 349 6.94 1.79 16.83
C GLU A 349 6.88 2.88 15.74
N SER A 350 5.79 2.97 14.97
CA SER A 350 5.63 3.91 13.85
C SER A 350 4.24 4.56 13.86
N LEU A 351 4.21 5.89 13.80
CA LEU A 351 2.99 6.70 13.72
C LEU A 351 3.06 7.62 12.49
N HIS A 352 2.15 7.41 11.54
CA HIS A 352 2.03 8.22 10.34
C HIS A 352 0.68 8.90 10.29
N LEU A 353 0.68 10.24 10.41
CA LEU A 353 -0.49 11.09 10.36
C LEU A 353 -0.33 12.10 9.23
N ASP A 354 -0.88 11.78 8.06
CA ASP A 354 -0.95 12.69 6.92
C ASP A 354 -2.35 13.30 6.88
N LEU A 355 -2.50 14.44 7.52
CA LEU A 355 -3.76 15.17 7.65
C LEU A 355 -3.89 16.27 6.60
N ARG A 356 -3.05 16.28 5.55
CA ARG A 356 -3.08 17.35 4.55
C ARG A 356 -4.42 17.35 3.81
N ILE A 357 -5.00 18.53 3.60
CA ILE A 357 -6.28 18.75 2.91
C ILE A 357 -6.10 19.90 1.92
N ARG A 358 -6.80 19.83 0.78
CA ARG A 358 -6.82 20.85 -0.27
C ARG A 358 -7.96 21.86 -0.14
N ALA A 359 -8.14 22.43 1.03
CA ALA A 359 -9.18 23.43 1.18
C ALA A 359 -8.79 24.54 2.15
N PHE A 360 -9.42 25.70 1.98
CA PHE A 360 -9.16 26.87 2.79
C PHE A 360 -9.67 26.59 4.21
N MET A 361 -8.75 26.60 5.17
CA MET A 361 -9.08 26.67 6.58
C MET A 361 -9.16 28.15 6.94
N SER A 362 -10.29 28.63 7.49
CA SER A 362 -10.34 29.96 8.09
C SER A 362 -9.25 30.09 9.15
N ARG A 363 -8.76 31.30 9.37
CA ARG A 363 -7.83 31.60 10.48
C ARG A 363 -8.41 31.23 11.86
N ASP A 364 -9.73 31.12 11.98
CA ASP A 364 -10.44 30.80 13.22
C ASP A 364 -10.53 29.30 13.52
N THR A 365 -10.17 28.47 12.54
CA THR A 365 -9.93 27.03 12.68
C THR A 365 -9.10 26.70 13.91
N LYS A 366 -9.68 25.99 14.89
CA LYS A 366 -8.92 25.52 16.06
C LYS A 366 -8.28 24.17 15.76
N ILE A 367 -6.96 24.16 15.59
CA ILE A 367 -6.15 22.94 15.58
C ILE A 367 -5.57 22.78 16.99
N ASP A 368 -5.96 21.70 17.66
CA ASP A 368 -5.40 21.35 18.96
C ASP A 368 -3.90 21.08 18.81
N PRO A 369 -3.07 21.51 19.78
CA PRO A 369 -1.65 21.21 19.77
C PRO A 369 -1.42 19.69 19.86
N MET A 370 -0.33 19.23 19.25
CA MET A 370 0.11 17.84 19.36
C MET A 370 0.28 17.44 20.84
N PRO A 371 -0.34 16.34 21.31
CA PRO A 371 -0.15 15.85 22.67
C PRO A 371 1.29 15.38 22.90
N HIS A 372 1.75 15.45 24.16
CA HIS A 372 3.05 14.91 24.54
C HIS A 372 3.12 13.40 24.32
N LEU A 373 4.12 12.96 23.56
CA LEU A 373 4.34 11.56 23.22
C LEU A 373 5.39 10.89 24.12
N GLU A 374 5.86 11.52 25.19
CA GLU A 374 6.91 10.97 26.07
C GLU A 374 6.59 9.57 26.63
N THR A 375 5.29 9.28 26.82
CA THR A 375 4.80 7.97 27.29
C THR A 375 4.85 6.88 26.20
N PHE A 376 5.02 7.27 24.92
CA PHE A 376 5.15 6.37 23.78
C PHE A 376 6.58 5.81 23.67
N THR A 377 6.96 4.99 24.64
CA THR A 377 8.32 4.48 24.84
C THR A 377 8.92 3.66 23.69
N ALA A 378 8.08 3.09 22.82
CA ALA A 378 8.52 2.30 21.66
C ALA A 378 8.59 3.13 20.37
N LEU A 379 8.09 4.37 20.36
CA LEU A 379 7.89 5.14 19.13
C LEU A 379 9.22 5.59 18.55
N GLN A 380 9.51 5.14 17.33
CA GLN A 380 10.77 5.34 16.61
C GLN A 380 10.59 6.19 15.37
N GLU A 381 9.43 6.12 14.71
CA GLU A 381 9.14 6.83 13.48
C GLU A 381 7.88 7.67 13.64
N LEU A 382 7.98 8.96 13.27
CA LEU A 382 6.88 9.89 13.35
C LEU A 382 6.76 10.68 12.05
N PHE A 383 5.58 10.66 11.45
CA PHE A 383 5.23 11.44 10.27
C PHE A 383 4.01 12.31 10.57
N LEU A 384 4.13 13.61 10.39
CA LEU A 384 3.13 14.61 10.78
C LEU A 384 3.05 15.74 9.75
N ASN A 385 1.95 16.46 9.77
CA ASN A 385 1.87 17.79 9.19
C ASN A 385 2.59 18.85 10.06
N SER A 386 3.11 19.90 9.43
CA SER A 386 3.75 21.03 10.12
C SER A 386 2.76 21.89 10.94
N ASP A 387 1.50 21.99 10.51
CA ASP A 387 0.43 22.73 11.21
C ASP A 387 0.05 22.12 12.57
N ALA A 388 0.22 20.80 12.75
CA ALA A 388 0.06 20.12 14.03
C ALA A 388 1.15 20.51 15.05
N VAL A 389 2.28 21.05 14.59
CA VAL A 389 3.38 21.55 15.43
C VAL A 389 3.29 23.07 15.62
N TYR A 390 3.00 23.80 14.54
CA TYR A 390 3.05 25.26 14.49
C TYR A 390 1.69 25.86 14.15
N SER A 391 0.65 25.52 14.92
CA SER A 391 -0.67 26.13 14.73
C SER A 391 -0.58 27.65 14.93
N THR A 392 -1.35 28.40 14.14
CA THR A 392 -1.38 29.88 14.21
C THR A 392 -1.98 30.38 15.52
N GLN A 393 -2.71 29.52 16.24
CA GLN A 393 -3.39 29.83 17.49
C GLN A 393 -2.58 29.43 18.73
N SER A 394 -1.59 28.53 18.60
CA SER A 394 -0.66 28.19 19.68
C SER A 394 0.59 29.09 19.60
N LEU A 395 0.43 30.33 20.09
CA LEU A 395 1.56 31.25 20.32
C LEU A 395 2.14 31.11 21.73
N GLU A 396 1.62 30.20 22.54
CA GLU A 396 2.01 30.01 23.95
C GLU A 396 3.40 29.35 24.09
N ILE A 397 3.81 28.56 23.10
CA ILE A 397 5.11 27.87 23.09
C ILE A 397 6.04 28.58 22.10
N PRO A 398 7.27 28.97 22.53
CA PRO A 398 8.27 29.51 21.62
C PRO A 398 8.57 28.52 20.49
N ASP A 399 8.72 29.01 19.25
CA ASP A 399 8.93 28.16 18.07
C ASP A 399 10.14 27.22 18.19
N GLU A 400 11.18 27.63 18.91
CA GLU A 400 12.37 26.83 19.21
C GLU A 400 12.04 25.58 20.05
N LYS A 401 10.94 25.63 20.81
CA LYS A 401 10.49 24.56 21.70
C LYS A 401 9.34 23.75 21.13
N SER A 402 8.51 24.32 20.24
CA SER A 402 7.28 23.69 19.73
C SER A 402 7.50 22.29 19.15
N LEU A 403 8.58 22.09 18.40
CA LEU A 403 8.89 20.77 17.83
C LEU A 403 9.33 19.75 18.90
N THR A 404 9.99 20.22 19.95
CA THR A 404 10.68 19.36 20.94
C THR A 404 9.87 19.12 22.21
N SER A 405 8.77 19.84 22.38
CA SER A 405 7.91 19.74 23.56
C SER A 405 7.19 18.39 23.61
N PHE A 406 6.79 17.85 22.46
CA PHE A 406 5.96 16.63 22.41
C PHE A 406 6.73 15.36 22.03
N LEU A 407 7.94 15.44 21.46
CA LEU A 407 8.64 14.27 20.95
C LEU A 407 9.07 13.28 22.06
N PRO A 408 9.02 11.95 21.82
CA PRO A 408 9.54 10.97 22.77
C PRO A 408 11.07 10.83 22.65
N PRO A 409 11.75 10.40 23.74
CA PRO A 409 13.19 10.15 23.72
C PRO A 409 13.60 8.96 22.83
N SER A 410 12.68 8.05 22.52
CA SER A 410 12.91 6.87 21.68
C SER A 410 12.98 7.17 20.18
N ILE A 411 12.61 8.39 19.76
CA ILE A 411 12.46 8.76 18.35
C ILE A 411 13.77 8.59 17.57
N THR A 412 13.67 8.04 16.36
CA THR A 412 14.80 7.80 15.45
C THR A 412 14.66 8.54 14.12
N SER A 413 13.44 8.75 13.66
CA SER A 413 13.12 9.42 12.40
C SER A 413 11.89 10.30 12.58
N LEU A 414 12.00 11.56 12.16
CA LEU A 414 10.89 12.51 12.10
C LEU A 414 10.69 12.95 10.65
N THR A 415 9.45 12.97 10.20
CA THR A 415 9.05 13.49 8.90
C THR A 415 7.98 14.55 9.08
N LEU A 416 8.20 15.71 8.49
CA LEU A 416 7.28 16.84 8.50
C LEU A 416 6.86 17.14 7.06
N VAL A 417 5.54 17.15 6.83
CA VAL A 417 4.96 17.51 5.53
C VAL A 417 4.16 18.79 5.62
N GLU A 418 4.20 19.57 4.55
CA GLU A 418 3.55 20.88 4.52
C GLU A 418 2.12 20.77 3.99
N PRO A 419 1.13 21.36 4.69
CA PRO A 419 -0.22 21.50 4.15
C PRO A 419 -0.23 22.52 2.99
N ASP A 420 -1.43 22.84 2.48
CA ASP A 420 -1.59 23.74 1.34
C ASP A 420 -1.29 25.18 1.74
N PHE A 421 -1.59 25.51 3.00
CA PHE A 421 -1.30 26.79 3.65
C PHE A 421 -0.35 26.54 4.83
N PRO A 422 0.96 26.37 4.57
CA PRO A 422 1.92 26.04 5.61
C PRO A 422 2.14 27.21 6.59
N PRO A 423 2.52 26.92 7.84
CA PRO A 423 3.07 27.92 8.74
C PRO A 423 4.28 28.64 8.12
N PRO A 424 4.63 29.86 8.58
CA PRO A 424 5.82 30.55 8.11
C PRO A 424 7.08 29.67 8.27
N PRO A 425 7.89 29.51 7.21
CA PRO A 425 9.13 28.75 7.21
C PRO A 425 10.05 28.94 8.42
N GLU A 426 10.13 30.17 8.91
CA GLU A 426 11.02 30.58 10.00
C GLU A 426 10.68 29.86 11.30
N ARG A 427 9.40 29.50 11.51
CA ARG A 427 8.96 28.74 12.69
C ARG A 427 9.58 27.35 12.70
N LEU A 428 9.54 26.67 11.55
CA LEU A 428 10.17 25.36 11.40
C LEU A 428 11.69 25.46 11.56
N GLN A 429 12.33 26.46 10.94
CA GLN A 429 13.76 26.70 11.08
C GLN A 429 14.18 26.86 12.55
N LYS A 430 13.42 27.64 13.32
CA LYS A 430 13.64 27.82 14.76
C LYS A 430 13.49 26.53 15.54
N GLY A 431 12.45 25.74 15.29
CA GLY A 431 12.28 24.47 16.00
C GLY A 431 13.33 23.41 15.66
N LEU A 432 13.80 23.36 14.40
CA LEU A 432 14.93 22.49 14.02
C LEU A 432 16.23 22.93 14.70
N SER A 433 16.45 24.24 14.82
CA SER A 433 17.61 24.79 15.54
C SER A 433 17.52 24.48 17.05
N GLY A 434 16.33 24.62 17.63
CA GLY A 434 16.05 24.26 19.03
C GLY A 434 16.25 22.76 19.30
N LEU A 435 15.86 21.90 18.36
CA LEU A 435 16.15 20.46 18.40
C LEU A 435 17.64 20.16 18.43
N ALA A 436 18.43 20.82 17.59
CA ALA A 436 19.89 20.67 17.59
C ALA A 436 20.51 21.12 18.92
N ASN A 437 20.09 22.27 19.44
CA ASN A 437 20.60 22.82 20.71
C ASN A 437 20.24 21.93 21.90
N LEU A 438 19.00 21.44 21.99
CA LEU A 438 18.60 20.51 23.07
C LEU A 438 19.39 19.20 23.04
N ARG A 439 19.74 18.70 21.86
CA ARG A 439 20.61 17.53 21.76
C ARG A 439 22.03 17.85 22.22
N ARG A 440 22.59 18.98 21.80
CA ARG A 440 23.94 19.42 22.16
C ARG A 440 24.08 19.67 23.66
N GLU A 441 23.11 20.35 24.27
CA GLU A 441 23.20 20.88 25.63
C GLU A 441 22.63 19.91 26.68
N GLN A 442 21.56 19.18 26.35
CA GLN A 442 20.81 18.37 27.31
C GLN A 442 20.79 16.88 26.95
N SER A 443 21.48 16.46 25.88
CA SER A 443 21.47 15.08 25.38
C SER A 443 20.05 14.53 25.11
N ARG A 444 19.07 15.40 24.86
CA ARG A 444 17.71 14.99 24.49
C ARG A 444 17.71 14.36 23.08
N PHE A 445 16.81 13.41 22.87
CA PHE A 445 16.64 12.67 21.62
C PHE A 445 17.93 11.98 21.11
N PRO A 446 18.59 11.16 21.96
CA PRO A 446 19.89 10.58 21.63
C PRO A 446 19.84 9.61 20.44
N ARG A 447 18.66 9.09 20.11
CA ARG A 447 18.44 8.11 19.02
C ARG A 447 18.02 8.73 17.70
N LEU A 448 17.70 10.03 17.67
CA LEU A 448 17.22 10.69 16.46
C LEU A 448 18.34 10.73 15.42
N LYS A 449 18.13 10.18 14.23
CA LYS A 449 19.17 10.13 13.18
C LYS A 449 18.79 10.97 11.97
N ARG A 450 17.49 11.16 11.76
CA ARG A 450 16.99 11.76 10.52
C ARG A 450 15.77 12.63 10.77
N VAL A 451 15.81 13.82 10.17
CA VAL A 451 14.65 14.67 9.95
C VAL A 451 14.45 14.77 8.44
N THR A 452 13.24 14.49 7.98
CA THR A 452 12.87 14.64 6.57
C THR A 452 11.80 15.72 6.45
N CYS A 453 12.06 16.72 5.63
CA CYS A 453 11.11 17.77 5.31
C CYS A 453 10.61 17.59 3.88
N ASP A 454 9.46 18.21 3.62
CA ASP A 454 8.90 18.34 2.28
C ASP A 454 9.85 19.13 1.35
N VAL A 455 9.87 18.83 0.04
CA VAL A 455 10.75 19.48 -0.97
C VAL A 455 10.32 20.90 -1.33
N LYS A 456 9.11 21.34 -0.93
CA LYS A 456 8.75 22.76 -1.03
C LYS A 456 9.84 23.58 -0.33
N LYS A 457 10.61 24.37 -1.08
CA LYS A 457 11.76 25.14 -0.56
C LYS A 457 11.33 25.95 0.66
N ILE A 458 11.82 25.58 1.85
CA ILE A 458 11.29 26.13 3.10
C ILE A 458 12.06 27.41 3.43
N PHE A 459 13.40 27.41 3.45
CA PHE A 459 14.21 28.59 3.75
C PHE A 459 15.66 28.46 3.18
N ASP A 460 16.57 29.39 3.51
CA ASP A 460 18.02 29.19 3.26
C ASP A 460 18.58 28.20 4.30
N GLU A 461 18.73 26.95 3.86
CA GLU A 461 18.88 25.77 4.71
C GLU A 461 20.34 25.45 5.11
N SER A 462 21.31 26.21 4.57
CA SER A 462 22.74 25.96 4.80
C SER A 462 23.07 25.88 6.29
N HIS A 463 22.64 26.90 7.05
CA HIS A 463 22.91 26.99 8.49
C HIS A 463 22.23 25.88 9.31
N THR A 464 20.95 25.61 9.08
CA THR A 464 20.19 24.62 9.86
C THR A 464 20.65 23.19 9.58
N LYS A 465 20.99 22.89 8.32
CA LYS A 465 21.57 21.60 7.94
C LYS A 465 22.91 21.37 8.65
N ASP A 466 23.77 22.38 8.68
CA ASP A 466 25.06 22.29 9.36
C ASP A 466 24.88 22.07 10.87
N LEU A 467 23.99 22.82 11.53
CA LEU A 467 23.68 22.65 12.95
C LEU A 467 23.21 21.23 13.30
N LEU A 468 22.28 20.67 12.51
CA LEU A 468 21.78 19.30 12.73
C LEU A 468 22.88 18.26 12.48
N SER A 469 23.70 18.46 11.44
CA SER A 469 24.78 17.54 11.11
C SER A 469 25.85 17.45 12.21
N GLN A 470 26.17 18.57 12.88
CA GLN A 470 27.10 18.62 14.01
C GLN A 470 26.66 17.77 15.19
N VAL A 471 25.35 17.61 15.38
CA VAL A 471 24.78 16.74 16.44
C VAL A 471 24.39 15.36 15.91
N GLY A 472 24.81 14.99 14.70
CA GLY A 472 24.58 13.67 14.11
C GLY A 472 23.16 13.43 13.60
N ILE A 473 22.41 14.48 13.28
CA ILE A 473 21.07 14.40 12.68
C ILE A 473 21.17 14.77 11.20
N GLY A 474 20.79 13.84 10.31
CA GLY A 474 20.69 14.11 8.88
C GLY A 474 19.38 14.84 8.55
N LEU A 475 19.49 15.98 7.87
CA LEU A 475 18.35 16.68 7.27
C LEU A 475 18.23 16.28 5.79
N GLY A 476 17.07 15.74 5.41
CA GLY A 476 16.76 15.34 4.04
C GLY A 476 15.47 15.97 3.54
N TYR A 477 15.34 16.06 2.22
CA TYR A 477 14.15 16.58 1.56
C TYR A 477 13.56 15.51 0.65
N LYS A 478 12.25 15.31 0.75
CA LYS A 478 11.53 14.33 -0.07
C LYS A 478 10.11 14.80 -0.34
N GLU A 479 9.64 14.63 -1.58
CA GLU A 479 8.22 14.84 -1.90
C GLU A 479 7.40 13.67 -1.36
N PHE A 480 6.22 13.99 -0.83
CA PHE A 480 5.25 12.99 -0.38
C PHE A 480 3.95 13.16 -1.16
N PRO A 481 3.92 12.81 -2.46
CA PRO A 481 2.68 12.86 -3.21
C PRO A 481 1.70 11.79 -2.71
N ARG A 482 0.42 12.15 -2.66
CA ARG A 482 -0.72 11.22 -2.54
C ARG A 482 -1.54 11.30 -3.83
N SER A 483 -2.49 10.41 -4.00
CA SER A 483 -3.38 10.45 -5.16
C SER A 483 -4.21 11.73 -5.25
N ASP A 484 -4.62 12.26 -4.11
CA ASP A 484 -5.29 13.55 -3.99
C ASP A 484 -4.33 14.72 -3.74
N TRP A 485 -3.01 14.46 -3.69
CA TRP A 485 -2.01 15.44 -3.31
C TRP A 485 -0.79 15.42 -4.22
N ALA A 486 -0.71 16.39 -5.12
CA ALA A 486 0.49 16.69 -5.88
C ALA A 486 0.95 18.14 -5.65
N TYR A 487 2.25 18.37 -5.63
CA TYR A 487 2.82 19.71 -5.51
C TYR A 487 2.45 20.61 -6.71
N ASN A 488 2.22 20.00 -7.88
CA ASN A 488 1.74 20.68 -9.08
C ASN A 488 0.21 20.60 -9.18
N ARG A 489 -0.48 21.75 -9.13
CA ARG A 489 -1.95 21.85 -9.25
C ARG A 489 -2.49 21.38 -10.61
N GLU A 490 -1.67 21.41 -11.66
CA GLU A 490 -2.09 21.11 -13.03
C GLU A 490 -2.54 19.64 -13.24
N ARG A 491 -2.05 18.69 -12.43
CA ARG A 491 -2.41 17.27 -12.59
C ARG A 491 -3.80 16.90 -12.07
N LEU A 492 -4.37 17.66 -11.14
CA LEU A 492 -5.63 17.29 -10.49
C LEU A 492 -6.86 17.57 -11.35
N VAL A 493 -6.77 18.53 -12.28
CA VAL A 493 -7.86 18.87 -13.21
C VAL A 493 -8.19 17.72 -14.17
N THR A 494 -7.28 16.73 -14.32
CA THR A 494 -7.46 15.60 -15.24
C THR A 494 -8.12 14.35 -14.63
N SER A 495 -8.53 14.39 -13.35
CA SER A 495 -9.30 13.29 -12.76
C SER A 495 -10.71 13.23 -13.39
N PRO A 496 -11.17 12.08 -13.92
CA PRO A 496 -12.47 11.96 -14.57
C PRO A 496 -13.65 12.16 -13.60
N PHE A 497 -13.41 12.26 -12.28
CA PHE A 497 -14.41 12.69 -11.30
C PHE A 497 -14.71 14.19 -11.35
N ILE A 498 -13.88 15.00 -12.03
CA ILE A 498 -13.99 16.46 -12.04
C ILE A 498 -14.72 16.96 -13.29
N SER A 499 -14.70 16.23 -14.40
CA SER A 499 -15.36 16.63 -15.64
C SER A 499 -16.90 16.63 -15.58
N SER A 500 -17.51 16.17 -14.48
CA SER A 500 -18.98 16.16 -14.29
C SER A 500 -19.50 17.23 -13.33
N LEU A 501 -18.67 18.17 -12.89
CA LEU A 501 -19.09 19.33 -12.08
C LEU A 501 -18.76 20.62 -12.84
N SER A 502 -19.35 20.78 -14.03
CA SER A 502 -19.66 22.12 -14.53
C SER A 502 -20.85 22.62 -13.74
N ILE A 503 -20.59 23.28 -12.61
CA ILE A 503 -21.59 24.12 -11.96
C ILE A 503 -21.53 25.44 -12.71
N ASP A 504 -22.53 25.70 -13.54
CA ASP A 504 -22.75 27.01 -14.15
C ASP A 504 -22.99 28.04 -13.04
N ASP A 505 -22.26 29.15 -13.11
CA ASP A 505 -22.07 30.17 -12.06
C ASP A 505 -23.30 31.09 -11.84
N GLU A 506 -24.53 30.67 -12.19
CA GLU A 506 -25.70 31.58 -12.18
C GLU A 506 -26.92 31.16 -11.33
N ASP A 507 -26.98 29.98 -10.70
CA ASP A 507 -28.15 29.58 -9.91
C ASP A 507 -27.83 29.41 -8.41
N LEU A 508 -27.67 30.54 -7.69
CA LEU A 508 -27.80 30.60 -6.24
C LEU A 508 -29.21 31.07 -5.87
N PRO A 509 -30.10 30.24 -5.30
CA PRO A 509 -31.34 30.71 -4.71
C PRO A 509 -31.03 31.37 -3.35
N THR A 510 -31.12 32.70 -3.32
CA THR A 510 -31.37 33.48 -2.10
C THR A 510 -32.66 33.03 -1.44
N ALA A 511 -32.60 32.18 -0.41
CA ALA A 511 -33.73 31.96 0.50
C ALA A 511 -33.38 31.20 1.79
N TRP A 512 -32.44 31.66 2.62
CA TRP A 512 -32.43 31.32 4.06
C TRP A 512 -31.86 32.50 4.86
N LEU A 513 -32.77 33.38 5.30
CA LEU A 513 -32.62 34.21 6.49
C LEU A 513 -32.76 33.33 7.74
#